data_AF-A0A0K9FCQ4-F1
#
_entry.id   AF-A0A0K9FCQ4-F1
#
_cell.length_a   1.000
_cell.length_b   1.000
_cell.length_c   1.000
_cell.angle_alpha   90.00
_cell.angle_beta   90.00
_cell.angle_gamma   90.00
#
_symmetry.space_group_name_H-M   'P 1'
#
loop_
_entity.id
_entity.type
_entity.pdbx_description
1 polymer ?
#
loop_
_entity_poly.entity_id
_entity_poly.type
_entity_poly.pdbx_seq_one_letter_code
_entity_poly.pdbx_strand_id
1 'polypeptide(L)'
;MKKLCFLILMMFVLVACSTNQQGEVHYIAKSEHWKAVYHSNTEEGLQLFYLGEEKDLGDLQITIEGSNESITFDDVRVNMNKRFVLKKKESAKIFKKDAAPIIHIKWHSNYETLEVRSG
;
A
#
# COMPACT_ATOMS: atom_id res chain seq x y z
N MET A 1 -36.22 36.88 7.87
CA MET A 1 -35.68 35.64 7.25
C MET A 1 -34.24 35.81 6.76
N LYS A 2 -33.30 36.23 7.63
CA LYS A 2 -31.88 36.45 7.23
C LYS A 2 -30.86 35.85 8.21
N LYS A 3 -31.29 35.56 9.44
CA LYS A 3 -30.47 34.95 10.50
C LYS A 3 -30.43 33.41 10.44
N LEU A 4 -31.43 32.78 9.80
CA LEU A 4 -31.54 31.32 9.71
C LEU A 4 -30.54 30.73 8.69
N CYS A 5 -30.29 31.42 7.58
CA CYS A 5 -29.32 30.99 6.57
C CYS A 5 -27.88 30.95 7.11
N PHE A 6 -27.56 31.83 8.06
CA PHE A 6 -26.21 31.89 8.66
C PHE A 6 -25.89 30.66 9.54
N LEU A 7 -26.90 30.12 10.22
CA LEU A 7 -26.73 28.92 11.06
C LEU A 7 -26.53 27.66 10.22
N ILE A 8 -27.22 27.55 9.09
CA ILE A 8 -27.06 26.42 8.15
C ILE A 8 -25.67 26.49 7.49
N LEU A 9 -25.20 27.68 7.13
CA LEU A 9 -23.88 27.87 6.53
C LEU A 9 -22.75 27.43 7.48
N MET A 10 -22.89 27.69 8.78
CA MET A 10 -21.87 27.34 9.77
C MET A 10 -21.77 25.81 10.00
N MET A 11 -22.88 25.07 9.85
CA MET A 11 -22.86 23.60 9.93
C MET A 11 -22.08 22.95 8.78
N PHE A 12 -22.09 23.52 7.58
CA PHE A 12 -21.29 23.00 6.45
C PHE A 12 -19.78 23.24 6.63
N VAL A 13 -19.38 24.35 7.27
CA VAL A 13 -17.96 24.63 7.55
C VAL A 13 -17.38 23.65 8.57
N LEU A 14 -18.17 23.23 9.57
CA LEU A 14 -17.75 22.25 10.57
C LEU A 14 -17.60 20.83 9.99
N VAL A 15 -18.41 20.44 8.99
CA VAL A 15 -18.27 19.15 8.29
C VAL A 15 -17.03 19.13 7.40
N ALA A 16 -16.68 20.26 6.76
CA ALA A 16 -15.50 20.35 5.90
C ALA A 16 -14.16 20.26 6.67
N CYS A 17 -14.13 20.66 7.95
CA CYS A 17 -12.95 20.53 8.81
C CYS A 17 -12.78 19.14 9.46
N SER A 18 -13.74 18.23 9.27
CA SER A 18 -13.66 16.85 9.79
C SER A 18 -13.10 15.84 8.80
N THR A 19 -12.53 16.30 7.66
CA THR A 19 -11.79 15.44 6.74
C THR A 19 -10.53 14.95 7.44
N ASN A 20 -10.67 13.82 8.12
CA ASN A 20 -9.67 12.92 8.67
C ASN A 20 -8.24 13.28 8.24
N GLN A 21 -7.56 14.07 9.08
CA GLN A 21 -6.10 14.08 9.13
C GLN A 21 -5.62 12.78 9.79
N GLN A 22 -6.04 11.63 9.23
CA GLN A 22 -5.38 10.37 9.50
C GLN A 22 -4.10 10.45 8.68
N GLY A 23 -2.99 10.77 9.35
CA GLY A 23 -1.70 11.09 8.73
C GLY A 23 -1.40 10.15 7.57
N GLU A 24 -1.06 10.74 6.43
CA GLU A 24 -0.69 10.00 5.23
C GLU A 24 0.42 9.02 5.59
N VAL A 25 0.19 7.74 5.32
CA VAL A 25 1.16 6.69 5.55
C VAL A 25 1.76 6.37 4.21
N HIS A 26 3.04 6.71 4.07
CA HIS A 26 3.82 6.50 2.87
C HIS A 26 4.99 5.60 3.20
N TYR A 27 5.11 4.49 2.49
CA TYR A 27 6.25 3.59 2.61
C TYR A 27 6.91 3.37 1.27
N ILE A 28 8.24 3.34 1.28
CA ILE A 28 9.04 2.88 0.16
C ILE A 28 10.06 1.88 0.69
N ALA A 29 10.09 0.69 0.10
CA ALA A 29 11.17 -0.28 0.29
C ALA A 29 11.70 -0.71 -1.06
N LYS A 30 12.98 -1.09 -1.11
CA LYS A 30 13.65 -1.51 -2.34
C LYS A 30 14.66 -2.62 -2.04
N SER A 31 14.73 -3.59 -2.93
CA SER A 31 15.75 -4.62 -3.04
C SER A 31 16.42 -4.54 -4.41
N GLU A 32 17.16 -5.58 -4.82
CA GLU A 32 17.84 -5.60 -6.12
C GLU A 32 16.84 -5.55 -7.27
N HIS A 33 15.83 -6.41 -7.24
CA HIS A 33 14.87 -6.54 -8.34
C HIS A 33 13.48 -5.98 -8.02
N TRP A 34 13.21 -5.53 -6.79
CA TRP A 34 11.87 -5.09 -6.41
C TRP A 34 11.85 -3.74 -5.72
N LYS A 35 10.74 -3.03 -5.92
CA LYS A 35 10.37 -1.83 -5.15
C LYS A 35 8.95 -1.96 -4.65
N ALA A 36 8.76 -1.74 -3.36
CA ALA A 36 7.44 -1.60 -2.74
C ALA A 36 7.12 -0.12 -2.52
N VAL A 37 5.89 0.27 -2.82
CA VAL A 37 5.33 1.59 -2.52
C VAL A 37 3.96 1.40 -1.91
N TYR A 38 3.70 2.00 -0.75
CA TYR A 38 2.37 2.00 -0.13
C TYR A 38 1.90 3.42 0.14
N HIS A 39 0.70 3.74 -0.31
CA HIS A 39 0.04 5.02 -0.04
C HIS A 39 -1.31 4.78 0.64
N SER A 40 -1.50 5.29 1.86
CA SER A 40 -2.80 5.15 2.55
C SER A 40 -3.91 6.04 1.97
N ASN A 41 -3.58 7.03 1.14
CA ASN A 41 -4.55 7.95 0.52
C ASN A 41 -5.05 7.51 -0.87
N THR A 42 -4.52 6.41 -1.44
CA THR A 42 -4.99 5.88 -2.72
C THR A 42 -5.84 4.62 -2.54
N GLU A 43 -6.66 4.28 -3.53
CA GLU A 43 -7.39 3.01 -3.53
C GLU A 43 -6.45 1.81 -3.79
N GLU A 44 -5.32 2.06 -4.45
CA GLU A 44 -4.37 1.03 -4.89
C GLU A 44 -3.57 0.43 -3.73
N GLY A 45 -3.44 1.08 -2.58
CA GLY A 45 -2.78 0.51 -1.40
C GLY A 45 -1.29 0.21 -1.63
N LEU A 46 -0.91 -1.08 -1.61
CA LEU A 46 0.46 -1.53 -1.84
C LEU A 46 0.69 -1.81 -3.33
N GLN A 47 1.81 -1.31 -3.85
CA GLN A 47 2.28 -1.56 -5.20
C GLN A 47 3.68 -2.15 -5.14
N LEU A 48 3.87 -3.29 -5.81
CA LEU A 48 5.17 -3.93 -6.01
C LEU A 48 5.57 -3.78 -7.46
N PHE A 49 6.74 -3.21 -7.69
CA PHE A 49 7.32 -2.99 -9.01
C PHE A 49 8.54 -3.88 -9.18
N TYR A 50 8.54 -4.68 -10.24
CA TYR A 50 9.71 -5.40 -10.66
C TYR A 50 10.63 -4.49 -11.49
N LEU A 51 11.90 -4.45 -11.10
CA LEU A 51 12.94 -3.57 -11.64
C LEU A 51 13.95 -4.33 -12.53
N GLY A 52 13.92 -5.66 -12.54
CA GLY A 52 14.79 -6.46 -13.38
C GLY A 52 14.45 -6.37 -14.87
N GLU A 53 15.30 -6.95 -15.70
CA GLU A 53 15.19 -6.86 -17.16
C GLU A 53 14.23 -7.91 -17.73
N GLU A 54 14.02 -8.99 -16.98
CA GLU A 54 13.21 -10.14 -17.37
C GLU A 54 11.80 -9.70 -17.78
N LYS A 55 11.36 -10.26 -18.92
CA LYS A 55 10.03 -9.99 -19.48
C LYS A 55 8.95 -10.85 -18.84
N ASP A 56 9.34 -12.03 -18.33
CA ASP A 56 8.43 -12.98 -17.71
C ASP A 56 9.09 -13.59 -16.46
N LEU A 57 8.40 -13.42 -15.34
CA LEU A 57 8.82 -13.96 -14.03
C LEU A 57 8.15 -15.29 -13.73
N GLY A 58 7.24 -15.74 -14.59
CA GLY A 58 6.33 -16.82 -14.26
C GLY A 58 5.45 -16.46 -13.07
N ASP A 59 5.10 -17.50 -12.32
CA ASP A 59 4.27 -17.41 -11.14
C ASP A 59 5.10 -16.99 -9.92
N LEU A 60 4.59 -16.00 -9.20
CA LEU A 60 5.22 -15.44 -8.01
C LEU A 60 4.54 -15.99 -6.76
N GLN A 61 5.32 -16.18 -5.71
CA GLN A 61 4.82 -16.27 -4.34
C GLN A 61 5.20 -15.01 -3.58
N ILE A 62 4.21 -14.29 -3.05
CA ILE A 62 4.39 -13.05 -2.30
C ILE A 62 3.84 -13.24 -0.90
N THR A 63 4.68 -13.07 0.12
CA THR A 63 4.25 -13.08 1.53
C THR A 63 4.48 -11.71 2.14
N ILE A 64 3.46 -11.16 2.79
CA ILE A 64 3.53 -9.87 3.47
C ILE A 64 3.33 -10.14 4.96
N GLU A 65 4.37 -9.93 5.74
CA GLU A 65 4.38 -10.11 7.19
C GLU A 65 4.16 -8.78 7.88
N GLY A 66 3.03 -8.63 8.58
CA GLY A 66 2.79 -7.56 9.53
C GLY A 66 3.07 -8.01 10.96
N SER A 67 2.88 -7.10 11.93
CA SER A 67 3.18 -7.40 13.34
C SER A 67 2.31 -8.50 13.95
N ASN A 68 1.06 -8.66 13.48
CA ASN A 68 0.08 -9.59 14.05
C ASN A 68 -0.57 -10.51 13.00
N GLU A 69 -0.33 -10.26 11.72
CA GLU A 69 -0.96 -10.99 10.62
C GLU A 69 0.02 -11.14 9.47
N SER A 70 -0.10 -12.23 8.73
CA SER A 70 0.64 -12.48 7.50
C SER A 70 -0.34 -12.91 6.42
N ILE A 71 -0.07 -12.47 5.19
CA ILE A 71 -0.87 -12.83 4.02
C ILE A 71 0.08 -13.34 2.93
N THR A 72 -0.22 -14.52 2.40
CA THR A 72 0.50 -15.11 1.28
C THR A 72 -0.38 -15.13 0.04
N PHE A 73 0.20 -14.76 -1.09
CA PHE A 73 -0.38 -14.84 -2.42
C PHE A 73 0.48 -15.79 -3.25
N ASP A 74 -0.12 -16.88 -3.70
CA ASP A 74 0.49 -17.84 -4.61
C ASP A 74 -0.02 -17.62 -6.03
N ASP A 75 0.76 -18.08 -7.02
CA ASP A 75 0.44 -18.04 -8.44
C ASP A 75 0.06 -16.64 -8.98
N VAL A 76 0.64 -15.59 -8.39
CA VAL A 76 0.39 -14.21 -8.84
C VAL A 76 1.38 -13.78 -9.90
N ARG A 77 0.97 -12.87 -10.78
CA ARG A 77 1.80 -12.35 -11.86
C ARG A 77 1.83 -10.83 -11.83
N VAL A 78 2.95 -10.26 -12.24
CA VAL A 78 3.02 -8.83 -12.57
C VAL A 78 2.25 -8.56 -13.86
N ASN A 79 1.65 -7.37 -13.96
CA ASN A 79 1.02 -6.91 -15.19
C ASN A 79 2.06 -6.44 -16.23
N MET A 80 1.60 -5.95 -17.39
CA MET A 80 2.47 -5.43 -18.47
C MET A 80 3.38 -4.27 -18.04
N ASN A 81 3.06 -3.58 -16.96
CA ASN A 81 3.86 -2.51 -16.38
C ASN A 81 4.83 -3.03 -15.29
N LYS A 82 5.10 -4.34 -15.26
CA LYS A 82 5.95 -5.00 -14.25
C LYS A 82 5.46 -4.74 -12.83
N ARG A 83 4.14 -4.66 -12.62
CA ARG A 83 3.53 -4.27 -11.35
C ARG A 83 2.53 -5.29 -10.81
N PHE A 84 2.59 -5.56 -9.51
CA PHE A 84 1.55 -6.20 -8.71
C PHE A 84 0.91 -5.16 -7.78
N VAL A 85 -0.41 -5.22 -7.57
CA VAL A 85 -1.16 -4.24 -6.78
C VAL A 85 -2.08 -4.95 -5.79
N LEU A 86 -2.00 -4.56 -4.52
CA LEU A 86 -2.86 -5.00 -3.45
C LEU A 86 -3.66 -3.83 -2.90
N LYS A 87 -4.97 -3.81 -3.18
CA LYS A 87 -5.86 -2.68 -2.89
C LYS A 87 -5.81 -2.31 -1.42
N LYS A 88 -6.07 -1.03 -1.12
CA LYS A 88 -6.06 -0.50 0.24
C LYS A 88 -6.90 -1.31 1.23
N LYS A 89 -8.07 -1.81 0.80
CA LYS A 89 -8.95 -2.63 1.65
C LYS A 89 -8.28 -3.91 2.16
N GLU A 90 -7.32 -4.46 1.41
CA GLU A 90 -6.58 -5.67 1.73
C GLU A 90 -5.29 -5.33 2.49
N SER A 91 -4.57 -4.29 2.07
CA SER A 91 -3.27 -3.92 2.63
C SER A 91 -3.33 -3.06 3.90
N ALA A 92 -4.39 -2.28 4.14
CA ALA A 92 -4.45 -1.34 5.26
C ALA A 92 -4.43 -1.98 6.66
N LYS A 93 -4.68 -3.29 6.76
CA LYS A 93 -4.58 -4.01 8.04
C LYS A 93 -3.13 -4.20 8.48
N ILE A 94 -2.23 -4.39 7.50
CA ILE A 94 -0.79 -4.59 7.67
C ILE A 94 -0.04 -3.27 7.68
N PHE A 95 -0.35 -2.37 6.75
CA PHE A 95 0.38 -1.10 6.55
C PHE A 95 -0.25 0.04 7.36
N LYS A 96 -0.18 -0.06 8.69
CA LYS A 96 -0.62 0.98 9.63
C LYS A 96 0.51 1.92 10.01
N LYS A 97 0.18 3.11 10.53
CA LYS A 97 1.16 4.00 11.16
C LYS A 97 2.00 3.22 12.18
N ASP A 98 3.31 3.37 12.12
CA ASP A 98 4.31 2.69 12.96
C ASP A 98 4.48 1.17 12.72
N ALA A 99 3.86 0.60 11.68
CA ALA A 99 4.14 -0.77 11.27
C ALA A 99 5.50 -0.87 10.55
N ALA A 100 6.18 -2.01 10.73
CA ALA A 100 7.38 -2.39 10.00
C ALA A 100 7.16 -3.69 9.23
N PRO A 101 6.28 -3.70 8.21
CA PRO A 101 5.98 -4.91 7.47
C PRO A 101 7.19 -5.37 6.64
N ILE A 102 7.30 -6.67 6.48
CA ILE A 102 8.34 -7.32 5.67
C ILE A 102 7.66 -7.99 4.48
N ILE A 103 8.20 -7.79 3.29
CA ILE A 103 7.65 -8.36 2.06
C ILE A 103 8.65 -9.35 1.49
N HIS A 104 8.23 -10.60 1.35
CA HIS A 104 9.00 -11.68 0.75
C HIS A 104 8.45 -11.98 -0.63
N ILE A 105 9.33 -12.06 -1.63
CA ILE A 105 8.96 -12.33 -3.01
C ILE A 105 9.83 -13.46 -3.54
N LYS A 106 9.17 -14.52 -4.04
CA LYS A 106 9.81 -15.64 -4.74
C LYS A 106 9.35 -15.67 -6.19
N TRP A 107 10.28 -15.95 -7.08
CA TRP A 107 10.03 -16.20 -8.49
C TRP A 107 11.14 -17.08 -9.04
N HIS A 108 10.82 -18.06 -9.87
CA HIS A 108 11.80 -19.05 -10.34
C HIS A 108 12.63 -19.62 -9.17
N SER A 109 13.96 -19.49 -9.23
CA SER A 109 14.90 -19.87 -8.17
C SER A 109 15.34 -18.71 -7.29
N ASN A 110 14.76 -17.52 -7.46
CA ASN A 110 15.13 -16.29 -6.77
C ASN A 110 14.23 -16.02 -5.56
N TYR A 111 14.79 -15.30 -4.60
CA TYR A 111 14.11 -14.86 -3.40
C TYR A 111 14.64 -13.50 -2.96
N GLU A 112 13.73 -12.56 -2.70
CA GLU A 112 14.08 -11.26 -2.14
C GLU A 112 13.17 -10.88 -0.99
N THR A 113 13.73 -10.10 -0.09
CA THR A 113 13.02 -9.52 1.05
C THR A 113 13.13 -8.00 0.98
N LEU A 114 12.00 -7.31 1.11
CA LEU A 114 11.94 -5.86 1.26
C LEU A 114 11.58 -5.55 2.71
N GLU A 115 12.55 -5.00 3.44
CA GLU A 115 12.33 -4.47 4.78
C GLU A 115 11.82 -3.03 4.68
N VAL A 116 10.60 -2.80 5.17
CA VAL A 116 10.03 -1.46 5.17
C VAL A 116 10.62 -0.65 6.33
N ARG A 117 11.27 0.47 5.99
CA ARG A 117 11.67 1.49 6.97
C ARG A 117 10.70 2.66 6.85
N SER A 118 10.09 3.06 7.95
CA SER A 118 9.35 4.32 8.02
C SER A 118 10.32 5.47 7.74
N GLY A 119 10.05 6.25 6.69
CA GLY A 119 10.75 7.50 6.41
C GLY A 119 10.30 8.63 7.32
#